data_AF-A0A2G9N4A6-F1
#
_entry.id   AF-A0A2G9N4A6-F1
#
_cell.length_a   1.000
_cell.length_b   1.000
_cell.length_c   1.000
_cell.angle_alpha   90.00
_cell.angle_beta   90.00
_cell.angle_gamma   90.00
#
_symmetry.space_group_name_H-M   'P 1'
#
loop_
_entity.id
_entity.type
_entity.pdbx_description
1 polymer ?
#
loop_
_entity_poly.entity_id
_entity_poly.type
_entity_poly.pdbx_seq_one_letter_code
_entity_poly.pdbx_strand_id
1 'polypeptide(L)'
;MKKRFTEVVEMIDFNELVNMKRDIDKGGMEINQVLTQKIKEELKKHNVYCSICNAKIDPYSTSNFTLIFGPEDLKKKATFCALDCMEYFLKNLKDLRRDWKNAKKEKNKTAGSASGMHEPDFDSDDID
;
A
#
# COMPACT_ATOMS: atom_id res chain seq x y z
N MET A 1 11.74 -17.80 -8.34
CA MET A 1 11.56 -18.18 -6.92
C MET A 1 11.94 -19.62 -6.61
N LYS A 2 11.57 -20.63 -7.43
CA LYS A 2 11.89 -22.05 -7.15
C LYS A 2 13.38 -22.35 -6.89
N LYS A 3 14.29 -21.74 -7.66
CA LYS A 3 15.74 -22.05 -7.58
C LYS A 3 16.34 -21.83 -6.19
N ARG A 4 16.01 -20.72 -5.51
CA ARG A 4 16.56 -20.41 -4.17
C ARG A 4 16.04 -21.30 -3.06
N PHE A 5 14.81 -21.81 -3.17
CA PHE A 5 14.28 -22.72 -2.15
C PHE A 5 14.93 -24.09 -2.27
N THR A 6 15.11 -24.58 -3.50
CA THR A 6 15.83 -25.83 -3.77
C THR A 6 17.27 -25.77 -3.26
N GLU A 7 18.00 -24.67 -3.53
CA GLU A 7 19.35 -24.45 -3.00
C GLU A 7 19.40 -24.51 -1.48
N VAL A 8 18.41 -23.93 -0.78
CA VAL A 8 18.36 -23.98 0.69
C VAL A 8 18.10 -25.40 1.17
N VAL A 9 17.14 -26.13 0.60
CA VAL A 9 16.80 -27.52 0.95
C VAL A 9 17.98 -28.47 0.74
N GLU A 10 18.82 -28.22 -0.25
CA GLU A 10 20.04 -29.02 -0.52
C GLU A 10 21.15 -28.81 0.52
N MET A 11 21.11 -27.72 1.28
CA MET A 11 22.13 -27.37 2.29
C MET A 11 21.75 -27.80 3.71
N ILE A 12 20.53 -28.32 3.91
CA ILE A 12 20.00 -28.68 5.22
C ILE A 12 20.32 -30.14 5.55
N ASP A 13 20.57 -30.44 6.83
CA ASP A 13 20.80 -31.82 7.25
C ASP A 13 19.51 -32.67 7.21
N PHE A 14 19.67 -33.99 7.26
CA PHE A 14 18.54 -34.92 7.17
C PHE A 14 17.51 -34.73 8.29
N ASN A 15 17.96 -34.39 9.50
CA ASN A 15 17.09 -34.30 10.67
C ASN A 15 16.22 -33.03 10.61
N GLU A 16 16.82 -31.92 10.18
CA GLU A 16 16.15 -30.67 9.86
C GLU A 16 15.20 -30.82 8.67
N LEU A 17 15.55 -31.61 7.63
CA LEU A 17 14.64 -31.93 6.53
C LEU A 17 13.38 -32.68 7.00
N VAL A 18 13.54 -33.64 7.91
CA VAL A 18 12.41 -34.37 8.52
C VAL A 18 11.53 -33.44 9.34
N ASN A 19 12.13 -32.54 10.12
CA ASN A 19 11.39 -31.54 10.89
C ASN A 19 10.65 -30.55 9.99
N MET A 20 11.30 -30.07 8.93
CA MET A 20 10.72 -29.16 7.94
C MET A 20 9.54 -29.81 7.22
N LYS A 21 9.67 -31.08 6.83
CA LYS A 21 8.55 -31.85 6.27
C LYS A 21 7.38 -31.95 7.25
N ARG A 22 7.67 -32.25 8.52
CA ARG A 22 6.64 -32.34 9.58
C ARG A 22 5.92 -31.00 9.81
N ASP A 23 6.62 -29.88 9.72
CA ASP A 23 5.99 -28.55 9.83
C ASP A 23 5.10 -28.27 8.62
N ILE A 24 5.61 -28.52 7.40
CA ILE A 24 4.83 -28.35 6.16
C ILE A 24 3.56 -29.21 6.16
N ASP A 25 3.67 -30.49 6.56
CA ASP A 25 2.55 -31.43 6.65
C ASP A 25 1.49 -30.97 7.69
N LYS A 26 1.91 -30.18 8.69
CA LYS A 26 1.04 -29.57 9.70
C LYS A 26 0.51 -28.18 9.30
N GLY A 27 0.74 -27.75 8.06
CA GLY A 27 0.29 -26.45 7.54
C GLY A 27 1.34 -25.34 7.63
N GLY A 28 2.61 -25.68 7.84
CA GLY A 28 3.75 -24.76 7.82
C GLY A 28 3.65 -23.69 8.89
N MET A 29 3.41 -24.06 10.15
CA MET A 29 3.08 -23.12 11.22
C MET A 29 4.25 -22.17 11.51
N GLU A 30 5.46 -22.71 11.61
CA GLU A 30 6.67 -21.91 11.84
C GLU A 30 6.98 -21.02 10.63
N ILE A 31 6.89 -21.58 9.42
CA ILE A 31 7.10 -20.84 8.17
C ILE A 31 6.10 -19.68 8.06
N ASN A 32 4.82 -19.92 8.33
CA ASN A 32 3.78 -18.89 8.31
C ASN A 32 4.03 -17.80 9.35
N GLN A 33 4.51 -18.16 10.54
CA GLN A 33 4.85 -17.20 11.59
C GLN A 33 6.00 -16.29 11.14
N VAL A 34 7.08 -16.86 10.59
CA VAL A 34 8.21 -16.09 10.05
C VAL A 34 7.77 -15.17 8.92
N LEU A 35 6.93 -15.68 7.99
CA LEU A 35 6.43 -14.90 6.86
C LEU A 35 5.55 -13.73 7.31
N THR A 36 4.65 -13.98 8.26
CA THR A 36 3.78 -12.95 8.86
C THR A 36 4.60 -11.88 9.58
N GLN A 37 5.62 -12.29 10.33
CA GLN A 37 6.53 -11.38 11.02
C GLN A 37 7.27 -10.48 10.02
N LYS A 38 7.78 -11.06 8.93
CA LYS A 38 8.49 -10.32 7.87
C LYS A 38 7.59 -9.32 7.16
N ILE A 39 6.36 -9.71 6.82
CA ILE A 39 5.36 -8.81 6.22
C ILE A 39 5.08 -7.65 7.17
N LYS A 40 4.88 -7.92 8.46
CA LYS A 40 4.69 -6.87 9.48
C LYS A 40 5.90 -5.93 9.58
N GLU A 41 7.12 -6.43 9.51
CA GLU A 41 8.34 -5.61 9.50
C GLU A 41 8.43 -4.70 8.27
N GLU A 42 8.20 -5.24 7.07
CA GLU A 42 8.26 -4.44 5.84
C GLU A 42 7.14 -3.39 5.80
N LEU A 43 5.93 -3.74 6.24
CA LEU A 43 4.82 -2.78 6.37
C LEU A 43 5.13 -1.68 7.39
N LYS A 44 5.90 -1.97 8.45
CA LYS A 44 6.34 -0.95 9.41
C LYS A 44 7.31 0.04 8.78
N LYS A 45 8.22 -0.39 7.92
CA LYS A 45 9.24 0.50 7.30
C LYS A 45 8.63 1.64 6.47
N HIS A 46 7.51 1.38 5.78
CA HIS A 46 6.81 2.41 5.00
C HIS A 46 6.09 3.45 5.87
N ASN A 47 5.97 3.25 7.18
CA ASN A 47 5.31 4.18 8.12
C ASN A 47 6.31 5.04 8.92
N VAL A 48 7.60 4.93 8.64
CA VAL A 48 8.66 5.56 9.45
C VAL A 48 8.95 6.99 9.00
N TYR A 49 8.47 7.43 7.84
CA TYR A 49 8.74 8.77 7.32
C TYR A 49 7.46 9.47 6.86
N CYS A 50 7.43 10.79 7.06
CA CYS A 50 6.34 11.65 6.60
C CYS A 50 6.33 11.73 5.08
N SER A 51 5.17 11.50 4.46
CA SER A 51 5.00 11.53 3.01
C SER A 51 5.13 12.93 2.39
N ILE A 52 5.21 14.00 3.22
CA ILE A 52 5.40 15.38 2.76
C ILE A 52 6.80 15.91 3.07
N CYS A 53 7.17 15.96 4.35
CA CYS A 53 8.43 16.58 4.77
C CYS A 53 9.58 15.59 4.97
N ASN A 54 9.32 14.29 4.78
CA ASN A 54 10.28 13.21 4.98
C ASN A 54 10.87 13.13 6.40
N ALA A 55 10.26 13.81 7.37
CA ALA A 55 10.63 13.71 8.78
C ALA A 55 10.36 12.29 9.29
N LYS A 56 11.23 11.80 10.17
CA LYS A 56 11.05 10.51 10.82
C LYS A 56 9.84 10.56 11.75
N ILE A 57 8.96 9.59 11.61
CA ILE A 57 7.74 9.40 12.39
C ILE A 57 8.00 8.33 13.44
N ASP A 58 7.75 8.67 14.69
CA ASP A 58 7.73 7.70 15.78
C ASP A 58 6.39 6.94 15.74
N PRO A 59 6.37 5.62 15.47
CA PRO A 59 5.13 4.84 15.39
C PRO A 59 4.29 4.85 16.68
N TYR A 60 4.89 5.21 17.82
CA TYR A 60 4.23 5.23 19.13
C TYR A 60 3.72 6.60 19.53
N SER A 61 3.97 7.64 18.72
CA SER A 61 3.42 8.97 18.95
C SER A 61 1.93 9.03 18.60
N THR A 62 1.16 9.72 19.45
CA THR A 62 -0.27 9.99 19.23
C THR A 62 -0.53 11.11 18.22
N SER A 63 0.50 11.85 17.80
CA SER A 63 0.36 13.01 16.91
C SER A 63 0.60 12.70 15.43
N ASN A 64 0.50 11.44 15.02
CA ASN A 64 0.70 11.02 13.63
C ASN A 64 -0.63 10.79 12.93
N PHE A 65 -0.69 11.17 11.65
CA PHE A 65 -1.89 11.00 10.82
C PHE A 65 -1.61 10.01 9.70
N THR A 66 -2.59 9.17 9.36
CA THR A 66 -2.47 8.20 8.28
C THR A 66 -3.70 8.25 7.39
N LEU A 67 -3.48 8.34 6.09
CA LEU A 67 -4.52 8.26 5.07
C LEU A 67 -4.34 6.97 4.27
N ILE A 68 -5.42 6.18 4.14
CA ILE A 68 -5.47 4.99 3.30
C ILE A 68 -6.48 5.27 2.18
N PHE A 69 -6.08 5.08 0.93
CA PHE A 69 -6.90 5.44 -0.23
C PHE A 69 -6.62 4.54 -1.43
N GLY A 70 -7.62 4.39 -2.31
CA GLY A 70 -7.58 3.48 -3.45
C GLY A 70 -8.58 2.32 -3.30
N PRO A 71 -8.81 1.56 -4.39
CA PRO A 71 -9.71 0.40 -4.37
C PRO A 71 -9.15 -0.70 -3.45
N GLU A 72 -9.99 -1.66 -3.08
CA GLU A 72 -9.68 -2.64 -2.03
C GLU A 72 -8.37 -3.38 -2.26
N ASP A 73 -8.09 -3.72 -3.52
CA ASP A 73 -6.88 -4.44 -3.94
C ASP A 73 -5.64 -3.53 -4.14
N LEU A 74 -5.82 -2.21 -4.23
CA LEU A 74 -4.74 -1.25 -4.51
C LEU A 74 -4.71 -0.11 -3.48
N LYS A 75 -5.00 -0.44 -2.21
CA LYS A 75 -4.91 0.51 -1.10
C LYS A 75 -3.49 1.05 -1.00
N LYS A 76 -3.35 2.35 -1.17
CA LYS A 76 -2.15 3.12 -0.88
C LYS A 76 -2.26 3.71 0.52
N LYS A 77 -1.11 3.89 1.17
CA LYS A 77 -0.99 4.46 2.50
C LYS A 77 -0.03 5.64 2.47
N ALA A 78 -0.43 6.75 3.08
CA ALA A 78 0.41 7.91 3.34
C ALA A 78 0.37 8.24 4.83
N THR A 79 1.52 8.54 5.42
CA THR A 79 1.66 8.85 6.85
C THR A 79 2.28 10.23 7.02
N PHE A 80 1.79 11.01 7.97
CA PHE A 80 2.17 12.41 8.18
C PHE A 80 2.54 12.63 9.64
N CYS A 81 3.60 13.41 9.87
CA CYS A 81 4.11 13.71 11.21
C CYS A 81 3.26 14.75 11.96
N ALA A 82 2.42 15.51 11.24
CA ALA A 82 1.60 16.59 11.78
C ALA A 82 0.38 16.84 10.87
N LEU A 83 -0.62 17.53 11.43
CA LEU A 83 -1.86 17.88 10.73
C LEU A 83 -1.57 18.74 9.49
N ASP A 84 -0.69 19.72 9.60
CA ASP A 84 -0.31 20.62 8.50
C ASP A 84 0.26 19.87 7.29
N CYS A 85 1.06 18.82 7.52
CA CYS A 85 1.57 17.97 6.46
C CYS A 85 0.43 17.20 5.77
N MET A 86 -0.55 16.73 6.53
CA MET A 86 -1.73 16.07 5.96
C MET A 86 -2.57 17.07 5.15
N GLU A 87 -2.80 18.28 5.66
CA GLU A 87 -3.57 19.31 4.98
C GLU A 87 -2.92 19.73 3.66
N TYR A 88 -1.60 19.95 3.67
CA TYR A 88 -0.82 20.25 2.47
C TYR A 88 -0.96 19.14 1.41
N PHE A 89 -0.86 17.88 1.84
CA PHE A 89 -1.07 16.73 0.95
C PHE A 89 -2.47 16.71 0.34
N LEU A 90 -3.52 16.92 1.14
CA LEU A 90 -4.91 16.93 0.68
C LEU A 90 -5.19 18.09 -0.29
N LYS A 91 -4.59 19.26 -0.07
CA LYS A 91 -4.68 20.40 -0.99
C LYS A 91 -4.09 20.06 -2.35
N ASN A 92 -2.88 19.49 -2.38
CA ASN A 92 -2.22 19.08 -3.62
C ASN A 92 -3.03 18.01 -4.38
N LEU A 93 -3.65 17.07 -3.67
CA LEU A 93 -4.55 16.08 -4.30
C LEU A 93 -5.78 16.74 -4.94
N LYS A 94 -6.39 17.73 -4.28
CA LYS A 94 -7.53 18.47 -4.82
C LYS A 94 -7.16 19.25 -6.08
N ASP A 95 -5.99 19.87 -6.09
CA ASP A 95 -5.50 20.62 -7.25
C ASP A 95 -5.18 19.69 -8.42
N LEU A 96 -4.49 18.58 -8.18
CA LEU A 96 -4.23 17.56 -9.22
C LEU A 96 -5.53 17.02 -9.85
N ARG A 97 -6.57 16.80 -9.02
CA ARG A 97 -7.89 16.39 -9.50
C ARG A 97 -8.55 17.47 -10.37
N ARG A 98 -8.40 18.75 -10.01
CA ARG A 98 -8.94 19.87 -10.80
C ARG A 98 -8.24 19.94 -12.16
N ASP A 99 -6.92 19.81 -12.19
CA ASP A 99 -6.14 19.84 -13.42
C ASP A 99 -6.51 18.67 -14.35
N TRP A 100 -6.71 17.47 -13.79
CA TRP A 100 -7.17 16.31 -14.56
C TRP A 100 -8.56 16.52 -15.19
N LYS A 101 -9.51 17.13 -14.44
CA LYS A 101 -10.83 17.49 -14.98
C LYS A 101 -10.73 18.52 -16.10
N ASN A 102 -9.88 19.54 -15.93
CA ASN A 102 -9.67 20.58 -16.93
C ASN A 102 -9.07 20.03 -18.22
N ALA A 103 -8.05 19.17 -18.12
CA ALA A 103 -7.42 18.51 -19.27
C ALA A 103 -8.42 17.62 -20.05
N LYS A 104 -9.35 16.96 -19.35
CA LYS A 104 -10.41 16.15 -20.00
C LYS A 104 -11.42 17.04 -20.73
N LYS A 105 -11.74 18.21 -20.17
CA LYS A 105 -12.65 19.19 -20.77
C LYS A 105 -12.07 19.81 -22.05
N GLU A 106 -10.77 20.09 -22.07
CA GLU A 106 -10.09 20.59 -23.29
C GLU A 106 -10.06 19.53 -24.38
N LYS A 107 -9.74 18.27 -24.05
CA LYS A 107 -9.77 17.17 -25.03
C LYS A 107 -11.16 16.95 -25.62
N ASN A 108 -12.22 17.04 -24.81
CA ASN A 108 -13.60 16.92 -25.29
C ASN A 108 -14.06 18.10 -26.17
N LYS A 109 -13.45 19.30 -26.03
CA LYS A 109 -13.70 20.43 -26.94
C LYS A 109 -13.04 20.23 -28.31
N THR A 110 -11.88 19.59 -28.37
CA THR A 110 -11.20 19.23 -29.63
C THR A 110 -11.71 17.94 -30.26
N ALA A 111 -12.38 17.06 -29.50
CA ALA A 111 -12.87 15.76 -29.96
C ALA A 111 -14.41 15.73 -30.06
N GLY A 112 -15.04 16.82 -30.53
CA GLY A 112 -16.41 16.79 -31.00
C GLY A 112 -16.55 15.90 -32.23
N SER A 113 -16.48 14.57 -32.04
CA SER A 113 -16.99 13.47 -32.89
C SER A 113 -16.41 12.11 -32.41
N ALA A 114 -16.81 11.60 -31.25
CA ALA A 114 -17.00 10.15 -30.98
C ALA A 114 -17.30 9.95 -29.49
N SER A 115 -18.56 9.62 -29.23
CA SER A 115 -19.16 9.35 -27.92
C SER A 115 -18.72 8.02 -27.32
N GLY A 116 -18.56 8.02 -25.99
CA GLY A 116 -18.89 6.89 -25.13
C GLY A 116 -17.70 6.29 -24.39
N MET A 117 -17.55 6.61 -23.11
CA MET A 117 -17.03 5.69 -22.09
C MET A 117 -17.36 6.20 -20.68
N HIS A 118 -17.93 5.27 -19.90
CA HIS A 118 -18.53 5.38 -18.57
C HIS A 118 -17.75 6.25 -17.56
N GLU A 119 -18.48 7.09 -16.83
CA GLU A 119 -18.03 7.72 -15.59
C GLU A 119 -17.93 6.68 -14.46
N PRO A 120 -16.89 6.70 -13.61
CA PRO A 120 -16.97 6.03 -12.32
C PRO A 120 -17.70 6.94 -11.34
N ASP A 121 -18.93 6.57 -11.01
CA ASP A 121 -19.72 7.19 -9.95
C ASP A 121 -19.00 6.97 -8.61
N PHE A 122 -18.65 8.07 -7.94
CA PHE A 122 -18.15 8.05 -6.57
C PHE A 122 -19.12 8.91 -5.77
N ASP A 123 -20.20 8.26 -5.31
CA ASP A 123 -21.21 8.86 -4.45
C ASP A 123 -20.54 9.45 -3.21
N SER A 124 -20.80 10.74 -2.98
CA SER A 124 -20.15 11.55 -1.95
C SER A 124 -21.11 11.92 -0.82
N ASP A 125 -22.28 11.28 -0.76
CA ASP A 125 -23.29 11.53 0.26
C ASP A 125 -23.25 10.39 1.27
N ASP A 126 -22.49 10.59 2.36
CA ASP A 126 -22.71 10.01 3.69
C ASP A 126 -21.48 10.31 4.59
N ILE A 127 -21.37 11.56 5.06
CA ILE A 127 -20.66 11.89 6.31
C ILE A 127 -21.52 12.93 7.03
N ASP A 128 -22.40 12.43 7.89
CA ASP A 128 -22.99 13.17 9.03
C ASP A 128 -21.98 13.23 10.19
#